data_AF-A0A151AFN9-F1
#
_entry.id   AF-A0A151AFN9-F1
#
_cell.length_a   1.000
_cell.length_b   1.000
_cell.length_c   1.000
_cell.angle_alpha   90.00
_cell.angle_beta   90.00
_cell.angle_gamma   90.00
#
_symmetry.space_group_name_H-M   'P 1'
#
loop_
_entity.id
_entity.type
_entity.pdbx_description
1 polymer ?
#
loop_
_entity_poly.entity_id
_entity_poly.type
_entity_poly.pdbx_seq_one_letter_code
_entity_poly.pdbx_strand_id
1 'polypeptide(L)'
;MAKVNRPQVSVEDHERLARKLGVSSAGEELTVEELRRVIDTSDDEEFASMGEAVRDELRGELDDDLIERELSELATQLQRLPEVREAGIPDGETEPETLYRELVAPGWRIYDHLVETGFFESVEAALPRFTPEHIERTAHGLIRSEPLAAALEECGFDERERTVLVMNVVNNNNRLARWTPTKDIPDEVEFNVEDVPPLQQRAMGGSLLWVKNLDIHLWQKKFLITDEILDDGYWDVKAMLGGLYVMATAAHAIATDGSLSDEQLAAALSASTAIMITNQEEIVKDMFWITEEMRKPSTLR
;
A
#
# COMPACT_ATOMS: atom_id res chain seq x y z
N MET A 1 11.14 -16.50 -21.75
CA MET A 1 10.79 -15.07 -21.55
C MET A 1 9.86 -15.00 -20.36
N ALA A 2 10.12 -14.05 -19.46
CA ALA A 2 9.96 -14.13 -18.00
C ALA A 2 8.55 -14.44 -17.47
N LYS A 3 8.50 -15.33 -16.48
CA LYS A 3 7.40 -15.54 -15.52
C LYS A 3 7.82 -15.07 -14.11
N VAL A 4 8.77 -14.15 -14.06
CA VAL A 4 9.56 -13.75 -12.90
C VAL A 4 9.18 -12.29 -12.63
N ASN A 5 8.79 -11.92 -11.41
CA ASN A 5 8.16 -10.65 -10.98
C ASN A 5 6.62 -10.61 -10.95
N ARG A 6 5.93 -11.75 -10.75
CA ARG A 6 4.48 -11.73 -10.49
C ARG A 6 4.19 -12.33 -9.11
N PRO A 7 3.32 -11.70 -8.31
CA PRO A 7 2.91 -12.27 -7.03
C PRO A 7 2.32 -13.67 -7.24
N GLN A 8 2.81 -14.61 -6.42
CA GLN A 8 2.28 -15.96 -6.39
C GLN A 8 0.99 -15.97 -5.56
N VAL A 9 -0.09 -16.48 -6.16
CA VAL A 9 -1.39 -16.60 -5.52
C VAL A 9 -1.76 -18.06 -5.50
N SER A 10 -2.07 -18.61 -4.32
CA SER A 10 -2.52 -19.99 -4.23
C SER A 10 -4.02 -20.09 -4.52
N VAL A 11 -4.47 -21.29 -4.92
CA VAL A 11 -5.92 -21.58 -5.04
C VAL A 11 -6.63 -21.35 -3.71
N GLU A 12 -5.96 -21.64 -2.60
CA GLU A 12 -6.50 -21.40 -1.25
C GLU A 12 -6.73 -19.90 -0.97
N ASP A 13 -5.86 -19.03 -1.49
CA ASP A 13 -6.03 -17.59 -1.38
C ASP A 13 -7.26 -17.09 -2.14
N HIS A 14 -7.49 -17.62 -3.35
CA HIS A 14 -8.67 -17.31 -4.14
C HIS A 14 -9.95 -17.83 -3.48
N GLU A 15 -9.95 -19.05 -2.96
CA GLU A 15 -11.10 -19.59 -2.20
C GLU A 15 -11.39 -18.78 -0.94
N ARG A 16 -10.34 -18.31 -0.25
CA ARG A 16 -10.48 -17.48 0.95
C ARG A 16 -11.03 -16.10 0.61
N LEU A 17 -10.60 -15.49 -0.50
CA LEU A 17 -11.17 -14.25 -1.03
C LEU A 17 -12.66 -14.43 -1.34
N ALA A 18 -13.00 -15.46 -2.12
CA ALA A 18 -14.38 -15.73 -2.54
C ALA A 18 -15.31 -15.88 -1.33
N ARG A 19 -14.90 -16.67 -0.32
CA ARG A 19 -15.65 -16.85 0.93
C ARG A 19 -15.84 -15.55 1.70
N LYS A 20 -14.81 -14.70 1.77
CA LYS A 20 -14.87 -13.42 2.51
C LYS A 20 -15.70 -12.35 1.80
N LEU A 21 -15.77 -12.37 0.47
CA LEU A 21 -16.60 -11.45 -0.31
C LEU A 21 -18.02 -12.00 -0.57
N GLY A 22 -18.38 -13.14 0.03
CA GLY A 22 -19.69 -13.77 -0.18
C GLY A 22 -19.92 -14.31 -1.59
N VAL A 23 -18.86 -14.50 -2.39
CA VAL A 23 -18.93 -14.94 -3.79
C VAL A 23 -18.76 -16.46 -3.87
N SER A 24 -19.64 -17.13 -4.62
CA SER A 24 -19.50 -18.56 -4.92
C SER A 24 -18.54 -18.75 -6.10
N SER A 25 -17.27 -19.09 -5.85
CA SER A 25 -16.30 -19.35 -6.94
C SER A 25 -16.30 -20.82 -7.35
N ALA A 26 -16.59 -21.11 -8.62
CA ALA A 26 -16.43 -22.44 -9.21
C ALA A 26 -15.04 -22.60 -9.85
N GLY A 27 -13.96 -22.47 -9.07
CA GLY A 27 -12.61 -22.91 -9.47
C GLY A 27 -11.88 -22.12 -10.57
N GLU A 28 -12.35 -20.94 -10.99
CA GLU A 28 -11.61 -20.04 -11.90
C GLU A 28 -10.92 -18.90 -11.12
N GLU A 29 -9.83 -18.35 -11.68
CA GLU A 29 -9.09 -17.20 -11.13
C GLU A 29 -10.02 -15.97 -11.11
N LEU A 30 -10.64 -15.69 -9.96
CA LEU A 30 -11.49 -14.50 -9.76
C LEU A 30 -10.71 -13.21 -10.03
N THR A 31 -11.16 -12.40 -10.98
CA THR A 31 -10.58 -11.05 -11.23
C THR A 31 -11.35 -9.93 -10.54
N VAL A 32 -10.74 -8.74 -10.37
CA VAL A 32 -11.45 -7.56 -9.85
C VAL A 32 -12.69 -7.22 -10.70
N GLU A 33 -12.61 -7.35 -12.02
CA GLU A 33 -13.77 -7.11 -12.89
C GLU A 33 -14.91 -8.09 -12.63
N GLU A 34 -14.59 -9.37 -12.42
CA GLU A 34 -15.59 -10.39 -12.10
C GLU A 34 -16.20 -10.14 -10.72
N LEU A 35 -15.38 -9.80 -9.73
CA LEU A 35 -15.85 -9.43 -8.39
C LEU A 35 -16.79 -8.22 -8.45
N ARG A 36 -16.47 -7.21 -9.26
CA ARG A 36 -17.33 -6.02 -9.46
C ARG A 36 -18.71 -6.39 -10.00
N ARG A 37 -18.83 -7.45 -10.81
CA ARG A 37 -20.13 -7.90 -11.36
C ARG A 37 -20.99 -8.64 -10.33
N VAL A 38 -20.40 -9.17 -9.26
CA VAL A 38 -21.08 -10.03 -8.28
C VAL A 38 -21.38 -9.31 -6.96
N ILE A 39 -20.54 -8.37 -6.56
CA ILE A 39 -20.72 -7.60 -5.31
C ILE A 39 -21.94 -6.68 -5.43
N ASP A 40 -22.79 -6.69 -4.41
CA ASP A 40 -24.01 -5.89 -4.35
C ASP A 40 -23.69 -4.38 -4.40
N THR A 41 -24.57 -3.63 -5.07
CA THR A 41 -24.37 -2.22 -5.44
C THR A 41 -24.96 -1.23 -4.44
N SER A 42 -25.43 -1.69 -3.28
CA SER A 42 -25.94 -0.81 -2.24
C SER A 42 -24.85 0.16 -1.77
N ASP A 43 -25.16 1.45 -1.73
CA ASP A 43 -24.26 2.48 -1.20
C ASP A 43 -23.97 2.24 0.28
N ASP A 44 -22.72 2.47 0.68
CA ASP A 44 -22.28 2.30 2.06
C ASP A 44 -22.36 3.65 2.80
N GLU A 45 -23.51 3.91 3.43
CA GLU A 45 -23.79 5.17 4.13
C GLU A 45 -22.76 5.48 5.24
N GLU A 46 -22.19 4.44 5.86
CA GLU A 46 -21.17 4.61 6.91
C GLU A 46 -19.85 5.10 6.32
N PHE A 47 -19.39 4.48 5.22
CA PHE A 47 -18.20 4.94 4.49
C PHE A 47 -18.41 6.34 3.90
N ALA A 48 -19.61 6.63 3.38
CA ALA A 48 -19.94 7.97 2.91
C ALA A 48 -19.80 9.02 4.01
N SER A 49 -20.35 8.75 5.21
CA SER A 49 -20.21 9.65 6.36
C SER A 49 -18.76 9.83 6.81
N MET A 50 -17.94 8.76 6.77
CA MET A 50 -16.51 8.85 7.09
C MET A 50 -15.75 9.72 6.07
N GLY A 51 -16.01 9.54 4.78
CA GLY A 51 -15.36 10.33 3.74
C GLY A 51 -15.76 11.80 3.79
N GLU A 52 -17.04 12.09 4.03
CA GLU A 52 -17.56 13.45 4.18
C GLU A 52 -16.86 14.16 5.35
N ALA A 53 -16.72 13.49 6.51
CA ALA A 53 -16.04 14.03 7.67
C ALA A 53 -14.57 14.39 7.36
N VAL A 54 -13.83 13.52 6.67
CA VAL A 54 -12.45 13.80 6.25
C VAL A 54 -12.41 14.98 5.27
N ARG A 55 -13.29 14.98 4.26
CA ARG A 55 -13.33 16.03 3.25
C ARG A 55 -13.62 17.39 3.87
N ASP A 56 -14.61 17.47 4.74
CA ASP A 56 -15.03 18.72 5.37
C ASP A 56 -13.94 19.33 6.26
N GLU A 57 -13.15 18.49 6.94
CA GLU A 57 -12.06 18.96 7.80
C GLU A 57 -10.86 19.50 7.00
N LEU A 58 -10.55 18.90 5.85
CA LEU A 58 -9.35 19.18 5.06
C LEU A 58 -9.59 20.06 3.82
N ARG A 59 -10.84 20.39 3.53
CA ARG A 59 -11.23 21.19 2.37
C ARG A 59 -10.52 22.55 2.39
N GLY A 60 -9.67 22.79 1.40
CA GLY A 60 -8.94 24.06 1.23
C GLY A 60 -7.64 24.15 2.04
N GLU A 61 -7.26 23.11 2.77
CA GLU A 61 -5.99 23.06 3.53
C GLU A 61 -4.85 22.43 2.71
N LEU A 62 -5.19 21.58 1.73
CA LEU A 62 -4.25 20.85 0.88
C LEU A 62 -3.81 21.67 -0.34
N ASP A 63 -2.52 21.60 -0.68
CA ASP A 63 -1.90 22.20 -1.87
C ASP A 63 -2.09 21.26 -3.06
N ASP A 64 -3.10 21.54 -3.88
CA ASP A 64 -3.47 20.72 -5.04
C ASP A 64 -2.36 20.69 -6.11
N ASP A 65 -1.74 21.83 -6.41
CA ASP A 65 -0.62 21.95 -7.35
C ASP A 65 0.58 21.09 -6.93
N LEU A 66 0.91 21.07 -5.64
CA LEU A 66 1.96 20.21 -5.09
C LEU A 66 1.58 18.74 -5.25
N ILE A 67 0.40 18.34 -4.78
CA ILE A 67 -0.02 16.95 -4.79
C ILE A 67 -0.11 16.42 -6.24
N GLU A 68 -0.68 17.18 -7.18
CA GLU A 68 -0.77 16.79 -8.59
C GLU A 68 0.62 16.58 -9.21
N ARG A 69 1.53 17.54 -9.01
CA ARG A 69 2.91 17.45 -9.52
C ARG A 69 3.62 16.21 -8.99
N GLU A 70 3.55 15.99 -7.68
CA GLU A 70 4.25 14.88 -7.04
C GLU A 70 3.58 13.53 -7.32
N LEU A 71 2.26 13.47 -7.53
CA LEU A 71 1.55 12.29 -8.04
C LEU A 71 2.08 11.90 -9.41
N SER A 72 2.18 12.86 -10.34
CA SER A 72 2.72 12.60 -11.69
C SER A 72 4.15 12.07 -11.66
N GLU A 73 4.99 12.64 -10.79
CA GLU A 73 6.35 12.15 -10.60
C GLU A 73 6.36 10.75 -9.94
N LEU A 74 5.51 10.50 -8.94
CA LEU A 74 5.41 9.18 -8.31
C LEU A 74 4.97 8.09 -9.30
N ALA A 75 4.01 8.38 -10.19
CA ALA A 75 3.62 7.49 -11.28
C ALA A 75 4.80 7.19 -12.21
N THR A 76 5.60 8.21 -12.53
CA THR A 76 6.83 8.04 -13.33
C THR A 76 7.84 7.13 -12.62
N GLN A 77 8.03 7.30 -11.30
CA GLN A 77 8.90 6.43 -10.51
C GLN A 77 8.40 4.99 -10.44
N LEU A 78 7.08 4.77 -10.31
CA LEU A 78 6.47 3.45 -10.37
C LEU A 78 6.73 2.75 -11.72
N GLN A 79 6.68 3.49 -12.83
CA GLN A 79 7.01 2.96 -14.16
C GLN A 79 8.51 2.63 -14.32
N ARG A 80 9.40 3.28 -13.56
CA ARG A 80 10.85 2.95 -13.50
C ARG A 80 11.16 1.72 -12.66
N LEU A 81 10.23 1.23 -11.85
CA LEU A 81 10.50 0.13 -10.91
C LEU A 81 11.06 -1.15 -11.59
N PRO A 82 10.61 -1.57 -12.79
CA PRO A 82 11.21 -2.69 -13.51
C PRO A 82 12.70 -2.48 -13.81
N GLU A 83 13.11 -1.25 -14.15
CA GLU A 83 14.51 -0.90 -14.40
C GLU A 83 15.35 -1.03 -13.13
N VAL A 84 14.81 -0.60 -11.98
CA VAL A 84 15.45 -0.78 -10.67
C VAL A 84 15.60 -2.26 -10.33
N ARG A 85 14.59 -3.09 -10.61
CA ARG A 85 14.69 -4.54 -10.45
C ARG A 85 15.73 -5.16 -11.37
N GLU A 86 15.82 -4.71 -12.63
CA GLU A 86 16.81 -5.20 -13.60
C GLU A 86 18.25 -4.83 -13.22
N ALA A 87 18.47 -3.65 -12.64
CA ALA A 87 19.77 -3.25 -12.09
C ALA A 87 20.23 -4.17 -10.94
N GLY A 88 19.29 -4.79 -10.22
CA GLY A 88 19.57 -5.79 -9.19
C GLY A 88 20.04 -5.15 -7.89
N ILE A 89 21.24 -5.51 -7.43
CA ILE A 89 21.81 -4.97 -6.19
C ILE A 89 22.52 -3.65 -6.52
N PRO A 90 22.20 -2.53 -5.84
CA PRO A 90 22.86 -1.25 -6.08
C PRO A 90 24.39 -1.36 -5.95
N ASP A 91 25.11 -0.87 -6.96
CA ASP A 91 26.58 -0.88 -7.00
C ASP A 91 27.18 0.23 -6.13
N GLY A 92 28.48 0.16 -5.85
CA GLY A 92 29.19 1.21 -5.10
C GLY A 92 30.43 0.73 -4.37
N GLU A 93 31.49 1.55 -4.37
CA GLU A 93 32.74 1.27 -3.64
C GLU A 93 32.66 1.67 -2.16
N THR A 94 32.08 2.84 -1.87
CA THR A 94 31.99 3.40 -0.51
C THR A 94 30.56 3.61 -0.03
N GLU A 95 29.63 3.89 -0.94
CA GLU A 95 28.19 4.03 -0.69
C GLU A 95 27.45 3.44 -1.91
N PRO A 96 26.28 2.80 -1.72
CA PRO A 96 25.46 2.35 -2.84
C PRO A 96 24.93 3.51 -3.70
N GLU A 97 24.69 3.21 -4.97
CA GLU A 97 23.82 3.99 -5.85
C GLU A 97 22.42 4.17 -5.22
N THR A 98 21.75 5.28 -5.56
CA THR A 98 20.50 5.71 -4.93
C THR A 98 19.26 5.27 -5.72
N LEU A 99 19.17 3.99 -6.06
CA LEU A 99 18.10 3.49 -6.92
C LEU A 99 16.73 3.55 -6.24
N TYR A 100 16.59 2.97 -5.05
CA TYR A 100 15.32 2.93 -4.33
C TYR A 100 14.99 4.26 -3.63
N ARG A 101 16.01 5.02 -3.20
CA ARG A 101 15.82 6.36 -2.62
C ARG A 101 15.21 7.34 -3.62
N GLU A 102 15.56 7.23 -4.90
CA GLU A 102 14.93 8.04 -5.96
C GLU A 102 13.44 7.73 -6.13
N LEU A 103 13.05 6.44 -6.05
CA LEU A 103 11.66 6.02 -6.22
C LEU A 103 10.70 6.70 -5.24
N VAL A 104 11.14 6.89 -4.00
CA VAL A 104 10.32 7.46 -2.92
C VAL A 104 10.43 8.96 -2.76
N ALA A 105 11.32 9.63 -3.50
CA ALA A 105 11.53 11.07 -3.33
C ALA A 105 10.25 11.92 -3.51
N PRO A 106 9.36 11.64 -4.47
CA PRO A 106 8.08 12.34 -4.59
C PRO A 106 7.13 12.02 -3.43
N GLY A 107 7.11 10.75 -3.01
CA GLY A 107 6.31 10.29 -1.88
C GLY A 107 6.68 11.00 -0.57
N TRP A 108 7.97 11.30 -0.34
CA TRP A 108 8.40 12.12 0.81
C TRP A 108 7.86 13.55 0.74
N ARG A 109 7.85 14.18 -0.45
CA ARG A 109 7.31 15.54 -0.61
C ARG A 109 5.80 15.60 -0.35
N ILE A 110 5.06 14.58 -0.80
CA ILE A 110 3.64 14.44 -0.47
C ILE A 110 3.48 14.21 1.03
N TYR A 111 4.22 13.25 1.60
CA TYR A 111 4.14 12.91 3.02
C TYR A 111 4.39 14.12 3.92
N ASP A 112 5.44 14.90 3.66
CA ASP A 112 5.78 16.10 4.45
C ASP A 112 4.63 17.12 4.40
N HIS A 113 4.04 17.35 3.21
CA HIS A 113 2.88 18.21 3.07
C HIS A 113 1.67 17.69 3.87
N LEU A 114 1.35 16.39 3.78
CA LEU A 114 0.24 15.79 4.53
C LEU A 114 0.43 15.86 6.05
N VAL A 115 1.69 15.76 6.54
CA VAL A 115 2.00 15.99 7.95
C VAL A 115 1.75 17.46 8.32
N GLU A 116 2.22 18.40 7.50
CA GLU A 116 2.10 19.84 7.79
C GLU A 116 0.65 20.32 7.81
N THR A 117 -0.24 19.72 7.02
CA THR A 117 -1.66 20.08 6.94
C THR A 117 -2.55 19.35 7.95
N GLY A 118 -1.99 18.48 8.80
CA GLY A 118 -2.77 17.67 9.76
C GLY A 118 -3.64 16.60 9.10
N PHE A 119 -3.32 16.19 7.87
CA PHE A 119 -4.12 15.22 7.10
C PHE A 119 -4.30 13.91 7.86
N PHE A 120 -3.22 13.40 8.46
CA PHE A 120 -3.26 12.08 9.09
C PHE A 120 -4.08 12.07 10.37
N GLU A 121 -4.09 13.16 11.12
CA GLU A 121 -4.91 13.36 12.30
C GLU A 121 -6.39 13.37 11.95
N SER A 122 -6.79 14.13 10.92
CA SER A 122 -8.19 14.18 10.44
C SER A 122 -8.66 12.81 9.92
N VAL A 123 -7.81 12.13 9.14
CA VAL A 123 -8.13 10.77 8.64
C VAL A 123 -8.25 9.77 9.78
N GLU A 124 -7.34 9.80 10.76
CA GLU A 124 -7.44 8.90 11.92
C GLU A 124 -8.68 9.23 12.78
N ALA A 125 -9.06 10.50 12.93
CA ALA A 125 -10.25 10.88 13.67
C ALA A 125 -11.53 10.28 13.06
N ALA A 126 -11.66 10.33 11.73
CA ALA A 126 -12.84 9.86 11.01
C ALA A 126 -12.89 8.33 10.82
N LEU A 127 -11.76 7.68 10.56
CA LEU A 127 -11.73 6.25 10.23
C LEU A 127 -11.67 5.35 11.48
N PRO A 128 -12.32 4.18 11.47
CA PRO A 128 -12.26 3.24 12.57
C PRO A 128 -10.97 2.41 12.52
N ARG A 129 -10.65 1.73 13.61
CA ARG A 129 -9.67 0.64 13.62
C ARG A 129 -10.03 -0.46 12.60
N PHE A 130 -9.02 -1.16 12.12
CA PHE A 130 -9.24 -2.34 11.28
C PHE A 130 -10.00 -3.44 12.05
N THR A 131 -11.16 -3.83 11.51
CA THR A 131 -11.92 -5.02 11.88
C THR A 131 -12.13 -5.87 10.62
N PRO A 132 -12.45 -7.18 10.75
CA PRO A 132 -12.79 -8.00 9.59
C PRO A 132 -13.88 -7.39 8.71
N GLU A 133 -14.92 -6.82 9.32
CA GLU A 133 -16.04 -6.17 8.63
C GLU A 133 -15.60 -4.88 7.91
N HIS A 134 -14.81 -4.04 8.56
CA HIS A 134 -14.28 -2.81 7.94
C HIS A 134 -13.40 -3.13 6.72
N ILE A 135 -12.60 -4.21 6.80
CA ILE A 135 -11.73 -4.64 5.71
C ILE A 135 -12.53 -5.20 4.53
N GLU A 136 -13.60 -5.95 4.80
CA GLU A 136 -14.50 -6.45 3.76
C GLU A 136 -15.17 -5.28 3.01
N ARG A 137 -15.71 -4.31 3.75
CA ARG A 137 -16.32 -3.10 3.17
C ARG A 137 -15.32 -2.25 2.40
N THR A 138 -14.11 -2.08 2.95
CA THR A 138 -12.97 -1.43 2.25
C THR A 138 -12.66 -2.12 0.92
N ALA A 139 -12.62 -3.46 0.90
CA ALA A 139 -12.37 -4.22 -0.31
C ALA A 139 -13.51 -4.05 -1.33
N HIS A 140 -14.77 -4.02 -0.89
CA HIS A 140 -15.91 -3.73 -1.76
C HIS A 140 -15.79 -2.34 -2.39
N GLY A 141 -15.48 -1.31 -1.60
CA GLY A 141 -15.26 0.05 -2.10
C GLY A 141 -14.12 0.14 -3.12
N LEU A 142 -13.00 -0.53 -2.85
CA LEU A 142 -11.86 -0.58 -3.77
C LEU A 142 -12.22 -1.28 -5.09
N ILE A 143 -12.91 -2.42 -5.04
CA ILE A 143 -13.34 -3.17 -6.23
C ILE A 143 -14.34 -2.33 -7.05
N ARG A 144 -15.26 -1.61 -6.39
CA ARG A 144 -16.30 -0.81 -7.06
C ARG A 144 -15.79 0.51 -7.63
N SER A 145 -14.71 1.07 -7.08
CA SER A 145 -14.22 2.39 -7.50
C SER A 145 -13.45 2.32 -8.81
N GLU A 146 -14.11 2.72 -9.91
CA GLU A 146 -13.48 2.92 -11.21
C GLU A 146 -12.30 3.90 -11.18
N PRO A 147 -12.38 5.07 -10.53
CA PRO A 147 -11.26 5.99 -10.42
C PRO A 147 -10.03 5.35 -9.76
N LEU A 148 -10.20 4.56 -8.70
CA LEU A 148 -9.09 3.90 -8.02
C LEU A 148 -8.49 2.76 -8.86
N ALA A 149 -9.33 2.01 -9.56
CA ALA A 149 -8.88 0.97 -10.47
C ALA A 149 -8.05 1.56 -11.63
N ALA A 150 -8.46 2.71 -12.16
CA ALA A 150 -7.74 3.45 -13.20
C ALA A 150 -6.41 4.03 -12.68
N ALA A 151 -6.41 4.63 -11.48
CA ALA A 151 -5.22 5.16 -10.83
C ALA A 151 -4.11 4.08 -10.67
N LEU A 152 -4.49 2.85 -10.31
CA LEU A 152 -3.55 1.74 -10.22
C LEU A 152 -3.06 1.28 -11.61
N GLU A 153 -3.91 1.27 -12.63
CA GLU A 153 -3.51 0.96 -14.02
C GLU A 153 -2.49 1.97 -14.56
N GLU A 154 -2.70 3.27 -14.33
CA GLU A 154 -1.78 4.35 -14.73
C GLU A 154 -0.38 4.16 -14.13
N CYS A 155 -0.32 3.58 -12.94
CA CYS A 155 0.90 3.22 -12.23
C CYS A 155 1.51 1.87 -12.66
N GLY A 156 0.95 1.24 -13.69
CA GLY A 156 1.48 -0.01 -14.25
C GLY A 156 1.06 -1.27 -13.47
N PHE A 157 -0.01 -1.23 -12.67
CA PHE A 157 -0.61 -2.44 -12.13
C PHE A 157 -1.53 -3.11 -13.16
N ASP A 158 -1.23 -4.36 -13.51
CA ASP A 158 -2.14 -5.15 -14.34
C ASP A 158 -3.37 -5.66 -13.54
N GLU A 159 -4.36 -6.24 -14.23
CA GLU A 159 -5.58 -6.76 -13.58
C GLU A 159 -5.28 -7.83 -12.52
N ARG A 160 -4.29 -8.68 -12.77
CA ARG A 160 -3.90 -9.72 -11.81
C ARG A 160 -3.28 -9.07 -10.58
N GLU A 161 -2.36 -8.12 -10.75
CA GLU A 161 -1.71 -7.41 -9.64
C GLU A 161 -2.73 -6.64 -8.79
N ARG A 162 -3.73 -5.99 -9.40
CA ARG A 162 -4.83 -5.35 -8.66
C ARG A 162 -5.68 -6.35 -7.88
N THR A 163 -5.98 -7.50 -8.48
CA THR A 163 -6.65 -8.61 -7.79
C THR A 163 -5.84 -9.04 -6.56
N VAL A 164 -4.51 -9.19 -6.70
CA VAL A 164 -3.64 -9.55 -5.58
C VAL A 164 -3.63 -8.50 -4.48
N LEU A 165 -3.61 -7.20 -4.79
CA LEU A 165 -3.69 -6.15 -3.77
C LEU A 165 -4.97 -6.29 -2.93
N VAL A 166 -6.11 -6.45 -3.59
CA VAL A 166 -7.42 -6.67 -2.92
C VAL A 166 -7.35 -7.94 -2.06
N MET A 167 -6.82 -9.03 -2.61
CA MET A 167 -6.67 -10.30 -1.89
C MET A 167 -5.81 -10.17 -0.65
N ASN A 168 -4.66 -9.50 -0.76
CA ASN A 168 -3.73 -9.33 0.35
C ASN A 168 -4.38 -8.54 1.50
N VAL A 169 -5.13 -7.48 1.19
CA VAL A 169 -5.88 -6.72 2.19
C VAL A 169 -6.93 -7.59 2.89
N VAL A 170 -7.78 -8.27 2.12
CA VAL A 170 -8.86 -9.10 2.66
C VAL A 170 -8.32 -10.27 3.48
N ASN A 171 -7.27 -10.92 3.00
CA ASN A 171 -6.70 -12.12 3.61
C ASN A 171 -5.89 -11.82 4.89
N ASN A 172 -5.33 -10.62 5.04
CA ASN A 172 -4.53 -10.24 6.20
C ASN A 172 -5.31 -9.53 7.33
N ASN A 173 -6.65 -9.65 7.35
CA ASN A 173 -7.49 -8.95 8.32
C ASN A 173 -7.08 -9.09 9.79
N ASN A 174 -6.69 -10.28 10.24
CA ASN A 174 -6.26 -10.53 11.62
C ASN A 174 -4.92 -9.86 11.95
N ARG A 175 -4.05 -9.64 10.95
CA ARG A 175 -2.78 -8.92 11.13
C ARG A 175 -3.02 -7.42 11.13
N LEU A 176 -3.81 -6.92 10.18
CA LEU A 176 -4.25 -5.53 10.13
C LEU A 176 -4.95 -5.09 11.42
N ALA A 177 -5.78 -5.96 12.02
CA ALA A 177 -6.44 -5.66 13.30
C ALA A 177 -5.50 -5.47 14.51
N ARG A 178 -4.20 -5.82 14.37
CA ARG A 178 -3.16 -5.55 15.39
C ARG A 178 -2.58 -4.14 15.28
N TRP A 179 -2.80 -3.47 14.15
CA TRP A 179 -2.40 -2.09 13.96
C TRP A 179 -3.48 -1.19 14.54
N THR A 180 -3.25 -0.75 15.77
CA THR A 180 -4.17 0.09 16.53
C THR A 180 -3.99 1.56 16.15
N PRO A 181 -5.06 2.29 15.78
CA PRO A 181 -5.06 3.75 15.68
C PRO A 181 -4.55 4.39 16.97
N THR A 182 -3.84 5.51 16.89
CA THR A 182 -3.28 6.17 18.09
C THR A 182 -4.41 6.55 19.05
N LYS A 183 -5.53 7.08 18.54
CA LYS A 183 -6.73 7.37 19.35
C LYS A 183 -7.32 6.20 20.13
N ASP A 184 -7.00 4.95 19.75
CA ASP A 184 -7.51 3.73 20.36
C ASP A 184 -6.48 3.03 21.27
N ILE A 185 -5.28 3.59 21.44
CA ILE A 185 -4.25 3.06 22.34
C ILE A 185 -4.65 3.35 23.79
N PRO A 186 -4.67 2.35 24.69
CA PRO A 186 -4.99 2.58 26.11
C PRO A 186 -3.96 3.50 26.79
N ASP A 187 -4.43 4.33 27.73
CA ASP A 187 -3.56 5.25 28.51
C ASP A 187 -2.50 4.54 29.38
N GLU A 188 -2.68 3.24 29.62
CA GLU A 188 -1.90 2.44 30.59
C GLU A 188 -0.67 1.75 29.99
N VAL A 189 -0.27 2.12 28.77
CA VAL A 189 0.90 1.56 28.09
C VAL A 189 2.22 2.13 28.64
N GLU A 190 3.32 1.39 28.46
CA GLU A 190 4.64 1.77 29.00
C GLU A 190 5.32 2.95 28.27
N PHE A 191 4.73 3.45 27.18
CA PHE A 191 5.26 4.52 26.33
C PHE A 191 4.30 5.71 26.29
N ASN A 192 4.79 6.89 25.89
CA ASN A 192 3.94 8.06 25.71
C ASN A 192 3.11 7.92 24.42
N VAL A 193 1.78 7.87 24.54
CA VAL A 193 0.88 7.78 23.37
C VAL A 193 0.98 9.04 22.49
N GLU A 194 1.25 10.21 23.08
CA GLU A 194 1.43 11.48 22.35
C GLU A 194 2.61 11.45 21.37
N ASP A 195 3.61 10.58 21.59
CA ASP A 195 4.76 10.42 20.69
C ASP A 195 4.47 9.42 19.55
N VAL A 196 3.29 8.80 19.50
CA VAL A 196 2.90 7.81 18.48
C VAL A 196 2.13 8.50 17.35
N PRO A 197 2.67 8.57 16.13
CA PRO A 197 1.97 9.22 15.02
C PRO A 197 0.68 8.47 14.64
N PRO A 198 -0.32 9.15 14.06
CA PRO A 198 -1.52 8.51 13.51
C PRO A 198 -1.20 7.29 12.63
N LEU A 199 -2.10 6.32 12.60
CA LEU A 199 -1.92 5.04 11.91
C LEU A 199 -1.55 5.21 10.43
N GLN A 200 -2.24 6.11 9.73
CA GLN A 200 -2.04 6.38 8.31
C GLN A 200 -0.67 7.04 8.08
N GLN A 201 -0.21 7.90 9.00
CA GLN A 201 1.13 8.47 8.95
C GLN A 201 2.20 7.39 9.14
N ARG A 202 2.01 6.47 10.11
CA ARG A 202 2.89 5.33 10.33
C ARG A 202 2.93 4.40 9.10
N ALA A 203 1.78 4.17 8.48
CA ALA A 203 1.69 3.36 7.26
C ALA A 203 2.47 4.02 6.11
N MET A 204 2.21 5.30 5.82
CA MET A 204 2.85 6.00 4.71
C MET A 204 4.36 6.21 4.94
N GLY A 205 4.73 6.78 6.10
CA GLY A 205 6.11 7.04 6.45
C GLY A 205 6.93 5.76 6.60
N GLY A 206 6.35 4.70 7.17
CA GLY A 206 6.99 3.40 7.28
C GLY A 206 7.32 2.79 5.92
N SER A 207 6.37 2.81 4.98
CA SER A 207 6.60 2.36 3.60
C SER A 207 7.72 3.16 2.91
N LEU A 208 7.72 4.48 3.03
CA LEU A 208 8.79 5.33 2.47
C LEU A 208 10.16 5.01 3.07
N LEU A 209 10.23 4.74 4.38
CA LEU A 209 11.47 4.37 5.08
C LEU A 209 11.99 3.00 4.66
N TRP A 210 11.12 1.99 4.56
CA TRP A 210 11.51 0.65 4.12
C TRP A 210 12.14 0.69 2.73
N VAL A 211 11.47 1.32 1.78
CA VAL A 211 11.96 1.42 0.40
C VAL A 211 13.25 2.24 0.34
N LYS A 212 13.32 3.40 1.01
CA LYS A 212 14.53 4.23 1.07
C LYS A 212 15.77 3.47 1.57
N ASN A 213 15.59 2.55 2.51
CA ASN A 213 16.68 1.81 3.13
C ASN A 213 17.18 0.62 2.29
N LEU A 214 16.47 0.23 1.23
CA LEU A 214 16.85 -0.90 0.38
C LEU A 214 18.21 -0.70 -0.28
N ASP A 215 18.55 0.53 -0.67
CA ASP A 215 19.86 0.83 -1.28
C ASP A 215 21.01 0.32 -0.42
N ILE A 216 20.97 0.68 0.86
CA ILE A 216 21.99 0.34 1.85
C ILE A 216 21.90 -1.14 2.24
N HIS A 217 20.69 -1.65 2.48
CA HIS A 217 20.49 -3.04 2.90
C HIS A 217 20.99 -4.03 1.86
N LEU A 218 20.56 -3.89 0.60
CA LEU A 218 20.94 -4.79 -0.49
C LEU A 218 22.44 -4.77 -0.73
N TRP A 219 23.05 -3.58 -0.74
CA TRP A 219 24.50 -3.43 -0.92
C TRP A 219 25.29 -4.10 0.21
N GLN A 220 24.88 -3.90 1.47
CA GLN A 220 25.54 -4.52 2.63
C GLN A 220 25.35 -6.05 2.67
N LYS A 221 24.21 -6.55 2.18
CA LYS A 221 23.85 -7.97 2.21
C LYS A 221 24.09 -8.69 0.91
N LYS A 222 24.77 -8.07 -0.07
CA LYS A 222 24.88 -8.56 -1.45
C LYS A 222 25.29 -10.02 -1.65
N PHE A 223 26.04 -10.59 -0.71
CA PHE A 223 26.46 -11.99 -0.76
C PHE A 223 25.38 -12.99 -0.33
N LEU A 224 24.31 -12.53 0.31
CA LEU A 224 23.16 -13.32 0.75
C LEU A 224 21.99 -13.24 -0.23
N ILE A 225 21.88 -12.14 -0.98
CA ILE A 225 20.75 -11.85 -1.86
C ILE A 225 20.72 -12.81 -3.06
N THR A 226 19.52 -13.30 -3.37
CA THR A 226 19.18 -14.13 -4.54
C THR A 226 18.26 -13.35 -5.47
N ASP A 227 18.09 -13.83 -6.71
CA ASP A 227 17.12 -13.23 -7.63
C ASP A 227 15.68 -13.36 -7.10
N GLU A 228 15.35 -14.46 -6.42
CA GLU A 228 14.05 -14.69 -5.79
C GLU A 228 13.74 -13.63 -4.71
N ILE A 229 14.71 -13.34 -3.83
CA ILE A 229 14.58 -12.26 -2.83
C ILE A 229 14.33 -10.90 -3.50
N LEU A 230 14.98 -10.63 -4.64
CA LEU A 230 14.78 -9.39 -5.38
C LEU A 230 13.41 -9.34 -6.09
N ASP A 231 12.89 -10.48 -6.55
CA ASP A 231 11.57 -10.59 -7.19
C ASP A 231 10.43 -10.39 -6.18
N ASP A 232 10.53 -11.02 -5.02
CA ASP A 232 9.56 -10.86 -3.93
C ASP A 232 9.59 -9.41 -3.43
N GLY A 233 10.79 -8.90 -3.19
CA GLY A 233 11.02 -7.51 -2.83
C GLY A 233 10.47 -6.48 -3.81
N TYR A 234 10.59 -6.75 -5.11
CA TYR A 234 10.02 -5.89 -6.15
C TYR A 234 8.50 -5.76 -5.99
N TRP A 235 7.81 -6.85 -5.71
CA TRP A 235 6.37 -6.82 -5.51
C TRP A 235 5.98 -6.00 -4.28
N ASP A 236 6.68 -6.18 -3.16
CA ASP A 236 6.39 -5.45 -1.93
C ASP A 236 6.61 -3.94 -2.11
N VAL A 237 7.72 -3.56 -2.77
CA VAL A 237 8.00 -2.17 -3.11
C VAL A 237 6.91 -1.60 -4.01
N LYS A 238 6.53 -2.34 -5.07
CA LYS A 238 5.47 -1.92 -5.98
C LYS A 238 4.17 -1.68 -5.23
N ALA A 239 3.76 -2.64 -4.40
CA ALA A 239 2.52 -2.57 -3.65
C ALA A 239 2.52 -1.42 -2.62
N MET A 240 3.63 -1.18 -1.90
CA MET A 240 3.77 -0.03 -1.01
C MET A 240 3.65 1.30 -1.75
N LEU A 241 4.34 1.45 -2.89
CA LEU A 241 4.26 2.65 -3.73
C LEU A 241 2.87 2.83 -4.36
N GLY A 242 2.19 1.74 -4.71
CA GLY A 242 0.79 1.78 -5.17
C GLY A 242 -0.18 2.23 -4.06
N GLY A 243 0.02 1.77 -2.83
CA GLY A 243 -0.74 2.25 -1.67
C GLY A 243 -0.53 3.75 -1.42
N LEU A 244 0.72 4.21 -1.47
CA LEU A 244 1.09 5.63 -1.44
C LEU A 244 0.36 6.44 -2.52
N TYR A 245 0.36 5.97 -3.77
CA TYR A 245 -0.30 6.64 -4.89
C TYR A 245 -1.82 6.73 -4.70
N VAL A 246 -2.46 5.67 -4.21
CA VAL A 246 -3.91 5.67 -3.92
C VAL A 246 -4.24 6.67 -2.81
N MET A 247 -3.44 6.74 -1.73
CA MET A 247 -3.64 7.72 -0.67
C MET A 247 -3.45 9.16 -1.17
N ALA A 248 -2.41 9.40 -1.96
CA ALA A 248 -2.15 10.72 -2.54
C ALA A 248 -3.25 11.13 -3.54
N THR A 249 -3.81 10.18 -4.30
CA THR A 249 -4.98 10.40 -5.17
C THR A 249 -6.21 10.80 -4.36
N ALA A 250 -6.44 10.17 -3.20
CA ALA A 250 -7.50 10.55 -2.27
C ALA A 250 -7.29 11.96 -1.71
N ALA A 251 -6.06 12.31 -1.31
CA ALA A 251 -5.72 13.66 -0.86
C ALA A 251 -5.95 14.70 -1.97
N HIS A 252 -5.53 14.42 -3.21
CA HIS A 252 -5.78 15.28 -4.36
C HIS A 252 -7.28 15.47 -4.64
N ALA A 253 -8.08 14.41 -4.51
CA ALA A 253 -9.53 14.49 -4.66
C ALA A 253 -10.19 15.38 -3.58
N ILE A 254 -9.65 15.41 -2.36
CA ILE A 254 -10.09 16.35 -1.32
C ILE A 254 -9.71 17.79 -1.71
N ALA A 255 -8.46 18.01 -2.10
CA ALA A 255 -7.92 19.34 -2.43
C ALA A 255 -8.69 20.03 -3.57
N THR A 256 -9.13 19.24 -4.55
CA THR A 256 -9.79 19.73 -5.77
C THR A 256 -11.31 19.64 -5.74
N ASP A 257 -11.91 19.12 -4.65
CA ASP A 257 -13.30 18.66 -4.60
C ASP A 257 -13.65 17.72 -5.77
N GLY A 258 -12.70 16.82 -6.07
CA GLY A 258 -12.57 16.05 -7.29
C GLY A 258 -13.41 14.77 -7.34
N SER A 259 -12.96 13.82 -8.17
CA SER A 259 -13.77 12.73 -8.75
C SER A 259 -14.20 11.60 -7.82
N LEU A 260 -13.70 11.54 -6.58
CA LEU A 260 -14.10 10.50 -5.63
C LEU A 260 -15.36 10.93 -4.89
N SER A 261 -16.37 10.05 -4.84
CA SER A 261 -17.43 10.18 -3.84
C SER A 261 -16.87 9.99 -2.43
N ASP A 262 -17.62 10.40 -1.41
CA ASP A 262 -17.15 10.25 -0.02
C ASP A 262 -17.00 8.78 0.39
N GLU A 263 -17.87 7.90 -0.08
CA GLU A 263 -17.71 6.45 0.09
C GLU A 263 -16.40 5.96 -0.52
N GLN A 264 -16.10 6.37 -1.75
CA GLN A 264 -14.86 6.01 -2.45
C GLN A 264 -13.63 6.61 -1.77
N LEU A 265 -13.75 7.81 -1.19
CA LEU A 265 -12.70 8.46 -0.45
C LEU A 265 -12.33 7.67 0.81
N ALA A 266 -13.32 7.31 1.64
CA ALA A 266 -13.10 6.48 2.83
C ALA A 266 -12.50 5.10 2.47
N ALA A 267 -12.98 4.49 1.38
CA ALA A 267 -12.43 3.25 0.86
C ALA A 267 -10.98 3.41 0.39
N ALA A 268 -10.64 4.47 -0.34
CA ALA A 268 -9.28 4.74 -0.80
C ALA A 268 -8.31 4.90 0.36
N LEU A 269 -8.68 5.68 1.37
CA LEU A 269 -7.86 5.93 2.57
C LEU A 269 -7.66 4.66 3.40
N SER A 270 -8.72 3.87 3.59
CA SER A 270 -8.63 2.59 4.32
C SER A 270 -7.81 1.55 3.55
N ALA A 271 -8.04 1.43 2.24
CA ALA A 271 -7.38 0.45 1.40
C ALA A 271 -5.88 0.74 1.23
N SER A 272 -5.52 1.99 0.92
CA SER A 272 -4.12 2.41 0.80
C SER A 272 -3.34 2.14 2.08
N THR A 273 -3.93 2.47 3.24
CA THR A 273 -3.35 2.19 4.56
C THR A 273 -3.13 0.69 4.76
N ALA A 274 -4.13 -0.14 4.46
CA ALA A 274 -4.03 -1.59 4.60
C ALA A 274 -2.99 -2.22 3.65
N ILE A 275 -2.91 -1.72 2.41
CA ILE A 275 -1.90 -2.15 1.43
C ILE A 275 -0.50 -1.82 1.95
N MET A 276 -0.25 -0.58 2.37
CA MET A 276 1.05 -0.16 2.87
C MET A 276 1.47 -0.99 4.09
N ILE A 277 0.61 -1.14 5.09
CA ILE A 277 0.91 -1.92 6.30
C ILE A 277 1.24 -3.37 5.95
N THR A 278 0.42 -4.02 5.11
CA THR A 278 0.61 -5.44 4.78
C THR A 278 1.97 -5.67 4.13
N ASN A 279 2.35 -4.82 3.16
CA ASN A 279 3.59 -5.00 2.41
C ASN A 279 4.83 -4.50 3.17
N GLN A 280 4.68 -3.64 4.18
CA GLN A 280 5.75 -3.39 5.16
C GLN A 280 6.06 -4.63 5.98
N GLU A 281 5.05 -5.43 6.34
CA GLU A 281 5.29 -6.68 7.06
C GLU A 281 5.84 -7.79 6.14
N GLU A 282 5.47 -7.82 4.86
CA GLU A 282 6.02 -8.78 3.89
C GLU A 282 7.48 -8.47 3.53
N ILE A 283 7.83 -7.21 3.22
CA ILE A 283 9.21 -6.87 2.84
C ILE A 283 10.23 -7.23 3.92
N VAL A 284 9.81 -7.19 5.19
CA VAL A 284 10.65 -7.65 6.30
C VAL A 284 11.00 -9.12 6.15
N LYS A 285 10.02 -9.97 5.83
CA LYS A 285 10.21 -11.42 5.69
C LYS A 285 10.94 -11.75 4.40
N ASP A 286 10.56 -11.09 3.31
CA ASP A 286 10.96 -11.47 1.97
C ASP A 286 12.36 -10.94 1.63
N MET A 287 12.75 -9.79 2.20
CA MET A 287 14.06 -9.16 1.90
C MET A 287 14.97 -8.92 3.11
N PHE A 288 14.44 -8.56 4.28
CA PHE A 288 15.28 -8.12 5.40
C PHE A 288 15.72 -9.26 6.31
N TRP A 289 14.81 -10.19 6.61
CA TRP A 289 15.08 -11.34 7.45
C TRP A 289 15.50 -12.56 6.62
N ILE A 290 16.71 -12.48 6.06
CA ILE A 290 17.26 -13.56 5.23
C ILE A 290 17.66 -14.75 6.11
N THR A 291 16.99 -15.90 5.94
CA THR A 291 17.31 -17.16 6.64
C THR A 291 18.34 -18.01 5.87
N GLU A 292 18.77 -19.15 6.46
CA GLU A 292 19.71 -20.07 5.83
C GLU A 292 19.13 -20.71 4.56
N GLU A 293 17.83 -20.97 4.54
CA GLU A 293 17.11 -21.58 3.43
C GLU A 293 16.96 -20.62 2.23
N MET A 294 16.83 -19.32 2.51
CA MET A 294 16.63 -18.28 1.50
C MET A 294 17.94 -17.79 0.88
N ARG A 295 19.00 -17.70 1.69
CA ARG A 295 20.22 -17.04 1.26
C ARG A 295 20.92 -17.77 0.12
N LYS A 296 21.67 -17.00 -0.66
CA LYS A 296 22.61 -17.54 -1.63
C LYS A 296 23.54 -18.57 -0.97
N PRO A 297 23.73 -19.76 -1.58
CA PRO A 297 24.59 -20.80 -1.01
C PRO A 297 26.02 -20.31 -0.77
N SER A 298 26.61 -20.73 0.35
CA SER A 298 28.02 -20.41 0.65
C SER A 298 28.94 -21.04 -0.38
N THR A 299 29.82 -20.22 -0.97
CA THR A 299 30.92 -20.70 -1.81
C THR A 299 32.19 -21.02 -1.01
N LEU A 300 32.20 -20.72 0.29
CA LEU A 300 33.29 -21.10 1.20
C LEU A 300 33.11 -22.57 1.58
N ARG A 301 33.96 -23.43 1.02
CA ARG A 301 34.19 -24.82 1.42
C ARG A 301 35.49 -24.94 2.19
#